data_AF-A0A840NK41-F1
#
_entry.id   AF-A0A840NK41-F1
#
_cell.length_a   1.000
_cell.length_b   1.000
_cell.length_c   1.000
_cell.angle_alpha   90.00
_cell.angle_beta   90.00
_cell.angle_gamma   90.00
#
_symmetry.space_group_name_H-M   'P 1'
#
loop_
_entity.id
_entity.type
_entity.pdbx_description
1 polymer ?
#
loop_
_entity_poly.entity_id
_entity_poly.type
_entity_poly.pdbx_seq_one_letter_code
_entity_poly.pdbx_strand_id
1 'polypeptide(L)' 'MPDRHFWRPGGDAVRHAFRGRRWCGQVSETSVCGTGVRLTADPSEEDWVIAPTCTDCNAVLRAELPGPEPGLFG' A
#
# COMPACT_ATOMS: atom_id res chain seq x y z
N MET A 1 -17.43 1.77 -0.65
CA MET A 1 -16.44 0.86 -1.27
C MET A 1 -15.08 1.30 -0.74
N PRO A 2 -14.20 0.39 -0.29
CA PRO A 2 -12.88 0.81 0.18
C PRO A 2 -12.18 1.59 -0.93
N ASP A 3 -11.56 2.70 -0.57
CA ASP A 3 -10.76 3.49 -1.49
C ASP A 3 -9.70 2.59 -2.14
N ARG A 4 -9.65 2.62 -3.48
CA ARG A 4 -8.66 1.83 -4.22
C ARG A 4 -7.26 2.24 -3.77
N HIS A 5 -6.40 1.24 -3.59
CA HIS A 5 -5.01 1.44 -3.24
C HIS A 5 -4.12 0.57 -4.12
N PHE A 6 -2.84 0.93 -4.18
CA PHE A 6 -1.80 0.12 -4.79
C PHE A 6 -0.59 0.07 -3.86
N TRP A 7 0.11 -1.06 -3.88
CA TRP A 7 1.34 -1.25 -3.11
C TRP A 7 2.56 -0.97 -3.98
N ARG A 8 3.61 -0.38 -3.41
CA ARG A 8 4.88 -0.20 -4.11
C ARG A 8 6.08 -0.12 -3.16
N PRO A 9 7.23 -0.72 -3.50
CA PRO A 9 8.49 -0.47 -2.82
C PRO A 9 8.87 1.01 -2.89
N GLY A 10 9.14 1.61 -1.73
CA GLY A 10 9.72 2.95 -1.61
C GLY A 10 11.24 2.90 -1.67
N GLY A 11 11.87 4.07 -1.80
CA GLY A 11 13.33 4.21 -1.70
C GLY A 11 13.92 3.80 -0.34
N ASP A 12 13.06 3.58 0.66
CA ASP A 12 13.40 3.03 1.98
C ASP A 12 13.39 1.49 2.03
N ALA A 13 13.23 0.82 0.88
CA ALA A 13 13.15 -0.64 0.76
C ALA A 13 11.99 -1.28 1.53
N VAL A 14 10.96 -0.51 1.91
CA VAL A 14 9.70 -1.01 2.45
C VAL A 14 8.59 -0.79 1.44
N ARG A 15 7.65 -1.72 1.37
CA ARG A 15 6.48 -1.62 0.53
C ARG A 15 5.37 -0.84 1.24
N HIS A 16 5.10 0.36 0.76
CA HIS A 16 4.02 1.21 1.25
C HIS A 16 2.77 1.08 0.37
N ALA A 17 1.61 1.36 0.95
CA ALA A 17 0.37 1.49 0.19
C ALA A 17 0.08 2.96 -0.08
N PHE A 18 -0.45 3.24 -1.27
CA PHE A 18 -0.80 4.57 -1.75
C PHE A 18 -2.24 4.55 -2.27
N ARG A 19 -2.94 5.69 -2.16
CA ARG A 19 -4.31 5.82 -2.68
C ARG A 19 -4.31 5.92 -4.20
N GLY A 20 -5.34 5.37 -4.83
CA GLY A 20 -5.53 5.38 -6.27
C GLY A 20 -5.45 4.00 -6.92
N ARG A 21 -5.51 3.97 -8.25
CA ARG A 21 -5.57 2.71 -9.00
C ARG A 21 -4.22 2.07 -9.26
N ARG A 22 -3.22 2.90 -9.55
CA ARG A 22 -1.86 2.52 -9.93
C ARG A 22 -0.95 3.72 -9.80
N TRP A 23 0.34 3.48 -9.74
CA TRP A 23 1.35 4.52 -9.92
C TRP A 23 1.29 5.12 -11.33
N CYS A 24 1.49 6.43 -11.43
CA CYS A 24 1.40 7.19 -12.69
C CYS A 24 2.61 8.12 -12.89
N GLY A 25 3.82 7.65 -12.58
CA GLY A 25 5.06 8.41 -12.84
C GLY A 25 5.52 9.38 -11.73
N GLN A 26 4.81 9.44 -10.60
CA GLN A 26 5.17 10.32 -9.48
C GLN A 26 6.52 9.94 -8.85
N VAL A 27 7.36 10.93 -8.54
CA VAL A 27 8.69 10.74 -7.93
C VAL A 27 8.64 10.60 -6.40
N SER A 28 7.53 11.02 -5.81
CA SER A 28 7.21 10.89 -4.40
C SER A 28 5.70 10.91 -4.24
N GLU A 29 5.20 10.23 -3.22
CA GLU A 29 3.77 10.22 -2.90
C GLU A 29 3.59 10.04 -1.39
N THR A 30 2.45 10.50 -0.87
CA THR A 30 2.07 10.24 0.52
C THR A 30 1.43 8.86 0.63
N SER A 31 2.02 7.99 1.44
CA SER A 31 1.46 6.68 1.74
C SER A 31 0.18 6.80 2.58
N VAL A 32 -0.60 5.72 2.67
CA VAL A 32 -1.80 5.69 3.51
C VAL A 32 -1.50 5.87 5.00
N CYS A 33 -0.28 5.58 5.44
CA CYS A 33 0.18 5.88 6.81
C CYS A 33 0.59 7.35 7.00
N GLY A 34 0.45 8.20 5.98
CA GLY A 34 0.81 9.62 6.03
C GLY A 34 2.31 9.90 5.84
N THR A 35 3.13 8.88 5.57
CA THR A 35 4.57 9.06 5.33
C THR A 35 4.81 9.52 3.89
N GLY A 36 5.61 10.57 3.72
CA GLY A 36 6.09 10.97 2.40
C GLY A 36 7.19 10.02 1.94
N VAL A 37 6.93 9.24 0.90
CA VAL A 37 7.84 8.19 0.41
C VAL A 37 8.37 8.57 -0.96
N ARG A 38 9.70 8.48 -1.14
CA ARG A 38 10.31 8.62 -2.47
C ARG A 38 10.03 7.37 -3.27
N LEU A 39 9.52 7.55 -4.47
CA LEU A 39 9.12 6.47 -5.36
C LEU A 39 10.22 6.23 -6.41
N THR A 40 10.80 5.04 -6.40
CA THR A 40 11.75 4.62 -7.45
C THR A 40 11.00 4.37 -8.73
N ALA A 41 11.43 4.93 -9.86
CA ALA A 41 10.71 4.85 -11.14
C ALA A 41 10.48 3.40 -11.63
N ASP A 42 11.44 2.51 -11.37
CA ASP A 42 11.40 1.10 -11.78
C ASP A 42 11.94 0.21 -10.66
N PRO A 43 11.10 -0.25 -9.71
CA PRO A 43 11.50 -1.24 -8.74
C PRO A 43 11.69 -2.59 -9.45
N SER A 44 12.87 -3.21 -9.28
CA SER A 44 13.16 -4.53 -9.85
C SER A 44 12.29 -5.61 -9.20
N GLU A 45 12.13 -6.76 -9.86
CA GLU A 45 11.39 -7.90 -9.28
C GLU A 45 11.94 -8.31 -7.91
N GLU A 46 13.26 -8.22 -7.72
CA GLU A 46 13.91 -8.47 -6.44
C GLU A 46 13.45 -7.51 -5.34
N ASP A 47 13.33 -6.21 -5.62
CA ASP A 47 12.76 -5.24 -4.67
C ASP A 47 11.36 -5.66 -4.21
N TRP A 48 10.53 -6.17 -5.14
CA TRP A 48 9.21 -6.66 -4.76
C TRP A 48 9.27 -7.89 -3.87
N VAL A 49 10.24 -8.78 -4.05
CA VAL A 49 10.39 -9.99 -3.24
C VAL A 49 10.93 -9.66 -1.85
N ILE A 50 11.93 -8.79 -1.75
CA ILE A 50 12.64 -8.55 -0.49
C ILE A 50 12.02 -7.43 0.36
N ALA A 51 11.34 -6.46 -0.25
CA ALA A 51 10.80 -5.32 0.49
C ALA A 51 9.63 -5.78 1.40
N PRO A 52 9.78 -5.70 2.73
CA PRO A 52 8.70 -6.04 3.65
C PRO A 52 7.52 -5.08 3.47
N THR A 53 6.33 -5.55 3.79
CA THR A 53 5.12 -4.71 3.82
C THR A 53 5.18 -3.75 5.02
N CYS A 54 4.91 -2.46 4.79
CA CYS A 54 4.77 -1.49 5.87
C CYS A 54 3.61 -1.89 6.80
N THR A 55 3.92 -2.17 8.06
CA THR A 55 2.94 -2.62 9.07
C THR A 55 1.84 -1.59 9.29
N ASP A 56 2.18 -0.30 9.30
CA ASP A 56 1.21 0.78 9.50
C ASP A 56 0.24 0.91 8.32
N CYS A 57 0.76 0.89 7.09
CA CYS A 57 -0.08 0.87 5.89
C CYS A 57 -1.05 -0.32 5.90
N ASN A 58 -0.58 -1.49 6.30
CA ASN A 58 -1.42 -2.69 6.40
C ASN A 58 -2.49 -2.54 7.51
N ALA A 59 -2.15 -1.95 8.65
CA ALA A 59 -3.09 -1.71 9.73
C ALA A 59 -4.21 -0.73 9.32
N VAL A 60 -3.86 0.38 8.67
CA VAL A 60 -4.81 1.35 8.14
C VAL A 60 -5.78 0.68 7.17
N LEU A 61 -5.28 -0.04 6.16
CA LEU A 61 -6.12 -0.69 5.17
C LEU A 61 -7.02 -1.78 5.78
N ARG A 62 -6.53 -2.54 6.76
CA ARG A 62 -7.34 -3.55 7.48
C ARG A 62 -8.45 -2.91 8.30
N ALA A 63 -8.24 -1.73 8.88
CA ALA A 63 -9.28 -1.00 9.60
C ALA A 63 -10.38 -0.44 8.67
N GLU A 64 -10.05 -0.22 7.39
CA GLU A 64 -11.00 0.22 6.36
C GLU A 64 -11.81 -0.92 5.74
N LEU A 65 -11.35 -2.16 5.90
CA LEU A 65 -12.14 -3.30 5.45
C LEU A 65 -13.41 -3.36 6.31
N PRO A 66 -14.60 -3.49 5.68
CA PRO A 66 -15.80 -3.78 6.45
C PRO A 66 -15.52 -5.05 7.26
N GLY A 67 -15.86 -5.02 8.55
CA GLY A 67 -15.79 -6.21 9.39
C GLY A 67 -16.55 -7.37 8.73
N PRO A 68 -16.21 -8.63 9.05
CA PRO A 68 -16.96 -9.76 8.53
C PRO A 68 -18.44 -9.52 8.84
N GLU A 69 -19.26 -9.46 7.78
CA GLU A 69 -20.70 -9.34 7.90
C GLU A 69 -21.21 -10.45 8.83
N PRO A 70 -21.79 -10.10 10.00
CA PRO A 70 -22.29 -11.12 10.90
C PRO A 70 -23.54 -11.73 10.27
N GLY A 71 -23.42 -12.89 9.63
CA GLY A 71 -24.59 -13.71 9.32
C GLY A 71 -24.68 -14.45 7.99
N LEU A 72 -23.59 -14.81 7.29
CA LEU A 72 -23.67 -15.73 6.15
C LEU A 72 -23.25 -17.16 6.52
N PHE A 73 -23.96 -17.76 7.47
CA PHE A 73 -24.11 -19.21 7.58
C PHE A 73 -25.59 -19.47 7.90
N GLY A 74 -26.36 -19.68 6.83
CA GLY A 74 -27.72 -20.22 6.88
C GLY A 74 -27.71 -21.71 6.55
#